data_AF-A0A7F8R577-F1
#
_entry.id   AF-A0A7F8R577-F1
#
_cell.length_a   1.000
_cell.length_b   1.000
_cell.length_c   1.000
_cell.angle_alpha   90.00
_cell.angle_beta   90.00
_cell.angle_gamma   90.00
#
_symmetry.space_group_name_H-M   'P 1'
#
loop_
_entity.id
_entity.type
_entity.pdbx_description
1 polymer ?
#
loop_
_entity_poly.entity_id
_entity_poly.type
_entity_poly.pdbx_seq_one_letter_code
_entity_poly.pdbx_strand_id
1 'polypeptide(L)'
;MGPPMSELSVVSRTKILKKHEFSVDMTCEGCSNAVSRVLNKLGGVEFDIDLPNKKVCINSEHSVDILLETLEKTGKAVSYLGPK
;
A
#
# COMPACT_ATOMS: atom_id res chain seq x y z
N MET A 1 0.07 20.68 -40.19
CA MET A 1 1.21 19.88 -39.70
C MET A 1 1.23 20.01 -38.19
N GLY A 2 0.73 19.00 -37.47
CA GLY A 2 0.81 18.95 -36.02
C GLY A 2 2.25 18.65 -35.56
N PRO A 3 2.63 19.01 -34.33
CA PRO A 3 3.97 18.73 -33.84
C PRO A 3 4.21 17.20 -33.73
N PRO A 4 5.46 16.75 -33.93
CA PRO A 4 5.84 15.34 -33.80
C PRO A 4 5.67 14.88 -32.35
N MET A 5 5.28 13.62 -32.19
CA MET A 5 5.05 12.85 -30.96
C MET A 5 6.27 12.85 -30.00
N SER A 6 6.62 14.00 -29.41
CA SER A 6 7.81 14.16 -28.57
C SER A 6 7.69 15.20 -27.46
N GLU A 7 6.53 15.83 -27.27
CA GLU A 7 6.30 16.67 -26.09
C GLU A 7 5.87 15.83 -24.87
N LEU A 8 6.72 14.86 -24.53
CA LEU A 8 6.71 14.12 -23.29
C LEU A 8 7.58 14.88 -22.26
N SER A 9 7.18 16.09 -21.87
CA SER A 9 7.84 16.82 -20.77
C SER A 9 7.03 18.06 -20.40
N VAL A 10 6.14 18.02 -19.40
CA VAL A 10 5.81 19.15 -18.48
C VAL A 10 4.70 18.89 -17.43
N VAL A 11 4.09 17.70 -17.31
CA VAL A 11 3.32 17.40 -16.08
C VAL A 11 4.25 16.73 -15.07
N SER A 12 4.46 17.42 -13.95
CA SER A 12 5.15 16.98 -12.73
C SER A 12 5.00 15.48 -12.51
N ARG A 13 6.10 14.78 -12.19
CA ARG A 13 6.12 13.35 -11.85
C ARG A 13 5.22 13.05 -10.63
N THR A 14 3.91 13.04 -10.78
CA THR A 14 3.01 12.39 -9.84
C THR A 14 3.33 10.91 -9.95
N LYS A 15 4.07 10.37 -8.98
CA LYS A 15 4.20 8.92 -8.84
C LYS A 15 2.80 8.33 -8.91
N ILE A 16 2.51 7.54 -9.94
CA ILE A 16 1.26 6.78 -10.01
C ILE A 16 1.45 5.63 -9.02
N LEU A 17 1.20 5.94 -7.75
CA LEU A 17 1.22 4.97 -6.67
C LEU A 17 -0.03 4.11 -6.81
N LYS A 18 0.14 2.79 -6.79
CA LYS A 18 -0.97 1.85 -6.89
C LYS A 18 -1.54 1.66 -5.48
N LYS A 19 -2.85 1.85 -5.35
CA LYS A 19 -3.56 1.62 -4.10
C LYS A 19 -4.03 0.18 -4.04
N HIS A 20 -3.70 -0.49 -2.95
CA HIS A 20 -3.97 -1.89 -2.69
C HIS A 20 -4.71 -2.02 -1.35
N GLU A 21 -5.77 -2.82 -1.33
CA GLU A 21 -6.55 -3.08 -0.13
C GLU A 21 -6.26 -4.50 0.38
N PHE A 22 -6.00 -4.62 1.68
CA PHE A 22 -5.73 -5.88 2.36
C PHE A 22 -6.66 -6.02 3.57
N SER A 23 -7.10 -7.23 3.85
CA SER A 23 -7.71 -7.62 5.12
C SER A 23 -6.62 -8.18 6.02
N VAL A 24 -6.54 -7.70 7.27
CA VAL A 24 -5.54 -8.15 8.25
C VAL A 24 -6.25 -8.42 9.58
N ASP A 25 -6.03 -9.60 10.18
CA ASP A 25 -6.63 -9.93 11.47
C ASP A 25 -6.03 -9.10 12.62
N MET A 26 -6.66 -7.94 12.85
CA MET A 26 -6.34 -7.02 13.92
C MET A 26 -7.45 -7.09 14.97
N THR A 27 -7.07 -7.41 16.21
CA THR A 27 -8.01 -7.58 17.33
C THR A 27 -7.93 -6.47 18.37
N CYS A 28 -6.90 -5.61 18.29
CA CYS A 28 -6.64 -4.52 19.22
C CYS A 28 -5.71 -3.48 18.58
N GLU A 29 -5.61 -2.27 19.15
CA GLU A 29 -4.71 -1.22 18.70
C GLU A 29 -3.23 -1.66 18.67
N GLY A 30 -2.83 -2.59 19.52
CA GLY A 30 -1.48 -3.18 19.46
C GLY A 30 -1.22 -3.90 18.12
N CYS A 31 -2.26 -4.49 17.53
CA CYS A 31 -2.19 -5.20 16.26
C CYS A 31 -2.03 -4.24 15.08
N SER A 32 -2.80 -3.16 15.06
CA SER A 32 -2.66 -2.12 14.03
C SER A 32 -1.31 -1.40 14.13
N ASN A 33 -0.80 -1.19 15.34
CA ASN A 33 0.54 -0.61 15.53
C ASN A 33 1.65 -1.54 15.01
N ALA A 34 1.51 -2.86 15.15
CA ALA A 34 2.44 -3.81 14.55
C ALA A 34 2.45 -3.75 13.02
N VAL A 35 1.27 -3.64 12.39
CA VAL A 35 1.11 -3.43 10.95
C VAL A 35 1.77 -2.12 10.51
N SER A 36 1.49 -1.02 11.21
CA SER A 36 2.12 0.28 10.93
C SER A 36 3.65 0.20 11.04
N ARG A 37 4.19 -0.50 12.03
CA ARG A 37 5.65 -0.66 12.20
C ARG A 37 6.32 -1.38 11.04
N VAL A 38 5.74 -2.48 10.53
CA VAL A 38 6.34 -3.22 9.41
C VAL A 38 6.24 -2.44 8.09
N LEU A 39 5.13 -1.71 7.86
CA LEU A 39 4.96 -0.87 6.69
C LEU A 39 5.91 0.34 6.71
N ASN A 40 6.06 0.99 7.87
CA ASN A 40 7.04 2.07 8.03
C ASN A 40 8.49 1.59 7.80
N LYS A 41 8.83 0.36 8.19
CA LYS A 41 10.14 -0.24 7.92
C LYS A 41 10.38 -0.51 6.44
N LEU A 42 9.34 -0.88 5.68
CA LEU A 42 9.45 -1.07 4.24
C LEU A 42 9.79 0.24 3.53
N GLY A 43 9.17 1.35 3.96
CA GLY A 43 9.40 2.69 3.42
C GLY A 43 8.83 2.86 2.00
N GLY A 44 8.60 4.13 1.61
CA GLY A 44 7.99 4.44 0.31
C GLY A 44 6.54 3.95 0.18
N VAL A 45 5.86 3.78 1.31
CA VAL A 45 4.45 3.39 1.40
C VAL A 45 3.68 4.46 2.16
N GLU A 46 2.52 4.83 1.65
CA GLU A 46 1.50 5.52 2.43
C GLU A 46 0.41 4.51 2.75
N PHE A 47 -0.14 4.51 3.95
CA PHE A 47 -1.14 3.52 4.31
C PHE A 47 -2.16 4.09 5.30
N ASP A 48 -3.35 3.50 5.25
CA ASP A 48 -4.46 3.78 6.13
C ASP A 48 -4.96 2.47 6.74
N ILE A 49 -5.15 2.45 8.06
CA ILE A 49 -5.52 1.25 8.81
C ILE A 49 -6.90 1.48 9.42
N ASP A 50 -7.87 0.71 8.95
CA ASP A 50 -9.20 0.67 9.50
C ASP A 50 -9.33 -0.55 10.42
N LEU A 51 -9.06 -0.33 11.71
CA LEU A 51 -9.18 -1.34 12.75
C LEU A 51 -10.60 -1.95 12.86
N PRO A 52 -11.71 -1.18 12.85
CA PRO A 52 -13.04 -1.76 13.01
C PRO A 52 -13.45 -2.67 11.84
N ASN A 53 -13.01 -2.36 10.61
CA ASN A 53 -13.25 -3.19 9.43
C ASN A 53 -12.12 -4.21 9.16
N LYS A 54 -11.05 -4.20 9.96
CA LYS A 54 -9.86 -5.04 9.79
C LYS A 54 -9.20 -4.87 8.41
N LYS A 55 -9.21 -3.63 7.88
CA LYS A 55 -8.70 -3.31 6.55
C LYS A 55 -7.45 -2.45 6.61
N VAL A 56 -6.59 -2.63 5.62
CA VAL A 56 -5.37 -1.85 5.43
C VAL A 56 -5.31 -1.44 3.95
N CYS A 57 -5.39 -0.13 3.70
CA CYS A 57 -5.17 0.43 2.38
C CYS A 57 -3.71 0.86 2.28
N ILE A 58 -2.99 0.42 1.26
CA ILE A 58 -1.57 0.76 1.04
C ILE A 58 -1.44 1.38 -0.34
N ASN A 59 -0.84 2.56 -0.40
CA ASN A 59 -0.46 3.27 -1.60
C ASN A 59 1.07 3.18 -1.76
N SER A 60 1.53 2.52 -2.83
CA SER A 60 2.93 2.15 -2.97
C SER A 60 3.34 1.91 -4.42
N GLU A 61 4.64 1.99 -4.70
CA GLU A 61 5.25 1.50 -5.95
C GLU A 61 5.66 0.02 -5.85
N HIS A 62 5.70 -0.53 -4.63
CA HIS A 62 6.05 -1.93 -4.38
C HIS A 62 4.98 -2.88 -4.92
N SER A 63 5.40 -4.05 -5.38
CA SER A 63 4.50 -5.12 -5.81
C SER A 63 3.64 -5.64 -4.65
N VAL A 64 2.45 -6.16 -4.98
CA VAL A 64 1.52 -6.76 -4.01
C VAL A 64 2.20 -7.84 -3.18
N ASP A 65 3.07 -8.66 -3.78
CA ASP A 65 3.81 -9.72 -3.10
C ASP A 65 4.70 -9.18 -1.97
N ILE A 66 5.39 -8.05 -2.21
CA ILE A 66 6.24 -7.39 -1.21
C ILE A 66 5.39 -6.81 -0.07
N LEU A 67 4.24 -6.23 -0.41
CA LEU A 67 3.31 -5.70 0.58
C LEU A 67 2.74 -6.83 1.44
N LEU A 68 2.36 -7.94 0.82
CA LEU A 68 1.80 -9.11 1.48
C LEU A 68 2.83 -9.75 2.41
N GLU A 69 4.05 -10.02 1.93
CA GLU A 69 5.14 -10.55 2.76
C GLU A 69 5.47 -9.60 3.93
N THR A 70 5.40 -8.29 3.71
CA THR A 70 5.62 -7.29 4.77
C THR A 70 4.53 -7.37 5.84
N LEU A 71 3.27 -7.50 5.44
CA LEU A 71 2.15 -7.65 6.37
C LEU A 71 2.21 -9.00 7.12
N GLU A 72 2.63 -10.08 6.46
CA GLU A 72 2.78 -11.40 7.08
C GLU A 72 3.83 -11.42 8.20
N LYS A 73 4.83 -10.53 8.16
CA LYS A 73 5.82 -10.35 9.25
C LYS A 73 5.19 -9.94 10.59
N THR A 74 3.93 -9.49 10.58
CA THR A 74 3.18 -9.24 11.81
C THR A 74 2.67 -10.50 12.50
N GLY A 75 2.77 -11.67 11.85
CA GLY A 75 2.25 -12.95 12.35
C GLY A 75 0.72 -13.03 12.31
N LYS A 76 0.08 -12.25 11.43
CA LYS A 76 -1.38 -12.14 11.32
C LYS A 76 -1.86 -12.79 10.03
N ALA A 77 -3.11 -13.23 10.04
CA ALA A 77 -3.79 -13.60 8.80
C ALA A 77 -3.96 -12.35 7.93
N VAL A 78 -3.40 -12.40 6.71
CA VAL A 78 -3.46 -11.33 5.71
C VAL A 78 -4.13 -11.89 4.46
N SER A 79 -5.03 -11.11 3.85
CA SER A 79 -5.66 -11.48 2.59
C SER A 79 -5.76 -10.26 1.68
N TYR A 80 -5.38 -10.42 0.41
CA TYR A 80 -5.46 -9.33 -0.56
C TYR A 80 -6.89 -9.19 -1.09
N LEU A 81 -7.46 -7.99 -0.94
CA LEU A 81 -8.83 -7.69 -1.38
C LEU A 81 -8.88 -7.12 -2.82
N GLY A 82 -7.79 -6.52 -3.29
CA GLY A 82 -7.69 -6.00 -4.66
C GLY A 82 -7.12 -4.57 -4.73
N PRO A 83 -6.98 -4.04 -5.95
CA PRO A 83 -6.64 -2.63 -6.16
C PRO A 83 -7.83 -1.72 -5.80
N LYS A 84 -7.54 -0.48 -5.40
CA LYS A 84 -8.54 0.53 -5.01
C LYS A 84 -8.44 1.80 -5.83
#